data_AF-A0A938GQN9-F1
#
_entry.id   AF-A0A938GQN9-F1
#
_cell.length_a   1.000
_cell.length_b   1.000
_cell.length_c   1.000
_cell.angle_alpha   90.00
_cell.angle_beta   90.00
_cell.angle_gamma   90.00
#
_symmetry.space_group_name_H-M   'P 1'
#
loop_
_entity.id
_entity.type
_entity.pdbx_description
1 polymer ?
#
loop_
_entity_poly.entity_id
_entity_poly.type
_entity_poly.pdbx_seq_one_letter_code
_entity_poly.pdbx_strand_id
1 'polypeptide(L)'
;MPPLEGERQPHRVSPAAWLWTKCGILGTSSMTAFARGASCTVDPIGGIWRLQGDTVREYSGGTNMAFGAVPLDANVVRSWLHGSEAPIRVRGLRAARDVSLTPAEVSEVLSLGVQDARPEVQLESWVTLFWFSDLNLMIGRTGPALLDPATAMGIAKLGIQGATSMKPALRQAVVWRAWEPWTIQDPGRTIQLVETSGTNAFVQWLMEETVHRCFQNGSSEQTDLILSRLQQLAEVSPELCAAGLRGVMRGQKSVKRWTGHKGVKQLIRSLSQSSNPDVVASAEQADAFCGNPEAQAGVLRRIANGSRPIQERVQAIEFVRVTPSPQSRIILRQLLSTETSPLLLGHAALALTEGGWSSDVEALFARWSTVPAESVSELLQGMSQNDSLLPAVLTAIRAGRLKPRDFPPGTGSSLRNHPNPKLRAQVLASWPAEAGD
;
A
#
# COMPACT_ATOMS: atom_id res chain seq x y z
N MET A 1 1.84 54.78 19.11
CA MET A 1 1.33 53.71 18.23
C MET A 1 1.48 52.40 18.99
N PRO A 2 0.40 51.64 19.25
CA PRO A 2 0.51 50.35 19.92
C PRO A 2 1.06 49.30 18.94
N PRO A 3 1.67 48.22 19.43
CA PRO A 3 2.20 47.16 18.57
C PRO A 3 1.06 46.32 18.00
N LEU A 4 1.21 45.93 16.73
CA LEU A 4 0.31 45.07 15.98
C LEU A 4 0.29 43.67 16.60
N GLU A 5 -0.93 43.16 16.81
CA GLU A 5 -1.21 41.78 17.24
C GLU A 5 -0.59 40.78 16.27
N GLY A 6 0.17 39.83 16.81
CA GLY A 6 0.80 38.76 16.06
C GLY A 6 -0.23 37.79 15.48
N GLU A 7 -0.15 37.55 14.18
CA GLU A 7 -0.82 36.47 13.49
C GLU A 7 -0.50 35.12 14.16
N ARG A 8 -1.51 34.48 14.74
CA ARG A 8 -1.43 33.10 15.20
C ARG A 8 -1.24 32.19 13.98
N GLN A 9 -0.07 31.58 13.86
CA GLN A 9 0.14 30.50 12.90
C GLN A 9 -0.84 29.34 13.17
N PRO A 10 -1.50 28.78 12.15
CA PRO A 10 -2.33 27.60 12.33
C PRO A 10 -1.45 26.41 12.75
N HIS A 11 -1.85 25.76 13.85
CA HIS A 11 -1.23 24.54 14.34
C HIS A 11 -1.09 23.51 13.21
N ARG A 12 0.15 23.10 12.91
CA ARG A 12 0.42 21.95 12.06
C ARG A 12 -0.18 20.71 12.72
N VAL A 13 -1.29 20.23 12.19
CA VAL A 13 -1.84 18.92 12.52
C VAL A 13 -0.81 17.87 12.08
N SER A 14 -0.45 16.96 13.00
CA SER A 14 0.46 15.85 12.72
C SER A 14 -0.07 15.02 11.52
N PRO A 15 0.81 14.60 10.57
CA PRO A 15 0.44 13.72 9.46
C PRO A 15 -0.29 12.43 9.89
N ALA A 16 -0.08 11.98 11.13
CA ALA A 16 -0.77 10.83 11.71
C ALA A 16 -2.27 11.06 11.89
N ALA A 17 -2.74 12.28 12.18
CA ALA A 17 -4.15 12.56 12.41
C ALA A 17 -4.97 12.69 11.11
N TRP A 18 -4.32 13.02 9.99
CA TRP A 18 -4.99 13.19 8.69
C TRP A 18 -5.33 11.86 7.98
N LEU A 19 -4.59 10.80 8.31
CA LEU A 19 -4.78 9.46 7.72
C LEU A 19 -5.96 8.67 8.29
N TRP A 20 -6.41 8.98 9.51
CA TRP A 20 -7.54 8.29 10.15
C TRP A 20 -8.90 8.64 9.51
N THR A 21 -9.01 9.85 8.95
CA THR A 21 -10.27 10.35 8.37
C THR A 21 -10.54 9.77 6.98
N LYS A 22 -9.50 9.41 6.21
CA LYS A 22 -9.66 8.92 4.82
C LYS A 22 -9.99 7.43 4.71
N CYS A 23 -9.74 6.62 5.74
CA CYS A 23 -10.06 5.19 5.69
C CYS A 23 -11.52 4.85 6.00
N GLY A 24 -12.39 5.82 6.35
CA GLY A 24 -13.80 5.55 6.63
C GLY A 24 -14.06 4.64 7.84
N ILE A 25 -13.06 4.41 8.69
CA ILE A 25 -13.15 3.48 9.84
C ILE A 25 -13.72 4.18 11.10
N LEU A 26 -13.91 5.51 11.08
CA LEU A 26 -14.56 6.22 12.17
C LEU A 26 -15.71 7.08 11.65
N GLY A 27 -16.93 6.75 12.08
CA GLY A 27 -18.07 7.66 11.98
C GLY A 27 -17.75 8.99 12.65
N THR A 28 -18.24 10.07 12.04
CA THR A 28 -18.01 11.48 12.40
C THR A 28 -18.39 11.86 13.84
N SER A 29 -19.03 10.97 14.59
CA SER A 29 -19.44 11.18 15.97
C SER A 29 -18.31 11.03 17.01
N SER A 30 -17.15 10.47 16.66
CA SER A 30 -16.09 10.17 17.65
C SER A 30 -15.12 11.33 17.93
N MET A 31 -14.92 12.26 16.99
CA MET A 31 -13.98 13.36 17.20
C MET A 31 -14.53 14.48 18.10
N THR A 32 -15.84 14.72 18.11
CA THR A 32 -16.45 15.75 18.97
C THR A 32 -16.63 15.28 20.42
N ALA A 33 -16.65 13.97 20.67
CA ALA A 33 -16.77 13.39 22.01
C ALA A 33 -15.44 13.36 22.80
N PHE A 34 -14.30 13.47 22.11
CA PHE A 34 -12.98 13.40 22.77
C PHE A 34 -12.65 14.60 23.67
N ALA A 35 -13.41 15.71 23.54
CA ALA A 35 -13.27 16.89 24.40
C ALA A 35 -14.11 16.83 25.70
N ARG A 36 -14.98 15.83 25.87
CA ARG A 36 -15.81 15.67 27.09
C ARG A 36 -15.88 14.20 27.48
N GLY A 37 -14.87 13.76 28.22
CA GLY A 37 -14.63 12.44 28.85
C GLY A 37 -15.80 11.46 29.12
N ALA A 38 -16.51 11.02 28.07
CA ALA A 38 -17.34 9.82 28.10
C ALA A 38 -17.55 9.31 26.66
N SER A 39 -17.12 8.08 26.37
CA SER A 39 -17.50 7.38 25.14
C SER A 39 -18.73 6.52 25.42
N CYS A 40 -19.78 6.69 24.61
CA CYS A 40 -20.90 5.75 24.56
C CYS A 40 -20.69 4.85 23.35
N THR A 41 -20.64 3.53 23.56
CA THR A 41 -20.77 2.54 22.47
C THR A 41 -22.16 1.92 22.61
N VAL A 42 -22.97 2.04 21.56
CA VAL A 42 -24.27 1.37 21.45
C VAL A 42 -24.05 0.16 20.56
N ASP A 43 -24.28 -1.04 21.09
CA ASP A 43 -24.19 -2.30 20.34
C ASP A 43 -25.62 -2.81 20.07
N PRO A 44 -26.03 -3.12 18.82
CA PRO A 44 -27.44 -3.40 18.53
C PRO A 44 -27.94 -4.78 18.99
N ILE A 45 -27.08 -5.67 19.50
CA ILE A 45 -27.45 -7.09 19.69
C ILE A 45 -27.23 -7.63 21.13
N GLY A 46 -26.76 -6.83 22.10
CA GLY A 46 -26.70 -7.34 23.48
C GLY A 46 -26.27 -6.31 24.52
N GLY A 47 -27.23 -5.80 25.30
CA GLY A 47 -27.00 -4.94 26.48
C GLY A 47 -26.34 -3.59 26.18
N ILE A 48 -26.75 -2.53 26.88
CA ILE A 48 -26.05 -1.25 26.81
C ILE A 48 -24.94 -1.31 27.86
N TRP A 49 -23.68 -1.37 27.46
CA TRP A 49 -22.56 -1.32 28.40
C TRP A 49 -21.92 0.06 28.33
N ARG A 50 -21.81 0.74 29.47
CA ARG A 50 -21.20 2.08 29.53
C ARG A 50 -19.88 2.01 30.28
N LEU A 51 -18.79 2.39 29.61
CA LEU A 51 -17.52 2.68 30.27
C LEU A 51 -17.62 4.06 30.93
N GLN A 52 -17.37 4.10 32.24
CA GLN A 52 -17.33 5.35 33.01
C GLN A 52 -16.08 5.32 33.89
N GLY A 53 -14.99 5.92 33.42
CA GLY A 53 -13.66 5.80 34.04
C GLY A 53 -13.12 4.37 33.93
N ASP A 54 -12.49 3.87 35.00
CA ASP A 54 -11.91 2.51 35.08
C ASP A 54 -12.94 1.43 35.40
N THR A 55 -14.23 1.73 35.20
CA THR A 55 -15.33 0.86 35.61
C THR A 55 -16.30 0.59 34.48
N VAL A 56 -16.74 -0.67 34.42
CA VAL A 56 -17.69 -1.16 33.42
C VAL A 56 -19.05 -1.28 34.08
N ARG A 57 -20.08 -0.64 33.51
CA ARG A 57 -21.47 -0.84 33.94
C ARG A 57 -22.25 -1.63 32.90
N GLU A 58 -22.82 -2.75 33.35
CA GLU A 58 -23.83 -3.53 32.62
C GLU A 58 -25.18 -2.84 32.71
N TYR A 59 -25.79 -2.51 31.56
CA TYR A 59 -27.23 -2.29 31.50
C TYR A 59 -27.85 -3.44 30.71
N SER A 60 -28.44 -4.39 31.44
CA SER A 60 -29.38 -5.33 30.85
C SER A 60 -30.66 -4.58 30.45
N GLY A 61 -31.10 -4.80 29.22
CA GLY A 61 -32.36 -4.26 28.71
C GLY A 61 -33.53 -4.91 29.45
N GLY A 62 -33.99 -4.27 30.52
CA GLY A 62 -35.16 -4.69 31.29
C GLY A 62 -34.81 -4.98 32.74
N THR A 63 -35.30 -4.12 33.63
CA THR A 63 -35.08 -4.05 35.09
C THR A 63 -33.76 -3.38 35.52
N ASN A 64 -33.89 -2.23 36.19
CA ASN A 64 -32.82 -1.47 36.84
C ASN A 64 -32.22 -2.28 38.00
N MET A 65 -31.39 -3.28 37.69
CA MET A 65 -30.39 -3.77 38.63
C MET A 65 -29.09 -3.04 38.33
N ALA A 66 -28.72 -2.11 39.20
CA ALA A 66 -27.42 -1.47 39.15
C ALA A 66 -26.36 -2.53 39.47
N PHE A 67 -25.77 -3.12 38.44
CA PHE A 67 -24.54 -3.89 38.61
C PHE A 67 -23.46 -2.94 39.11
N GLY A 68 -22.85 -3.30 40.24
CA GLY A 68 -21.73 -2.57 40.81
C GLY A 68 -20.66 -2.36 39.76
N ALA A 69 -20.03 -1.19 39.78
CA ALA A 69 -18.88 -0.87 38.96
C ALA A 69 -17.79 -1.93 39.19
N VAL A 70 -17.63 -2.87 38.25
CA VAL A 70 -16.53 -3.84 38.31
C VAL A 70 -15.27 -3.10 37.87
N PRO A 71 -14.22 -3.03 38.71
CA PRO A 71 -12.94 -2.46 38.31
C PRO A 71 -12.40 -3.24 37.12
N LEU A 72 -11.98 -2.53 36.08
CA LEU A 72 -11.39 -3.14 34.91
C LEU A 72 -9.97 -3.62 35.26
N ASP A 73 -9.80 -4.93 35.45
CA ASP A 73 -8.52 -5.57 35.76
C ASP A 73 -8.13 -6.64 34.73
N ALA A 74 -6.95 -7.24 34.90
CA ALA A 74 -6.44 -8.28 34.01
C ALA A 74 -7.34 -9.52 33.96
N ASN A 75 -8.02 -9.88 35.05
CA ASN A 75 -8.92 -11.03 35.09
C ASN A 75 -10.19 -10.77 34.29
N VAL A 76 -10.73 -9.55 34.36
CA VAL A 76 -11.87 -9.13 33.54
C VAL A 76 -11.50 -9.20 32.06
N VAL A 77 -10.34 -8.65 31.66
CA VAL A 77 -9.85 -8.70 30.28
C VAL A 77 -9.71 -10.14 29.79
N ARG A 78 -9.07 -11.03 30.57
CA ARG A 78 -8.95 -12.46 30.22
C ARG A 78 -10.31 -13.13 30.08
N SER A 79 -11.24 -12.87 31.01
CA SER A 79 -12.59 -13.45 30.96
C SER A 79 -13.31 -13.09 29.66
N TRP A 80 -13.14 -11.85 29.17
CA TRP A 80 -13.72 -11.40 27.92
C TRP A 80 -13.07 -12.05 26.70
N LEU A 81 -11.76 -12.31 26.73
CA LEU A 81 -11.05 -12.99 25.64
C LEU A 81 -11.39 -14.46 25.53
N HIS A 82 -11.80 -15.10 26.62
CA HIS A 82 -12.37 -16.45 26.60
C HIS A 82 -13.89 -16.47 26.35
N GLY A 83 -14.51 -15.31 26.13
CA GLY A 83 -15.92 -15.21 25.79
C GLY A 83 -16.25 -15.95 24.49
N SER A 84 -17.41 -16.59 24.43
CA SER A 84 -17.86 -17.34 23.24
C SER A 84 -18.12 -16.44 22.03
N GLU A 85 -18.47 -15.18 22.26
CA GLU A 85 -18.85 -14.24 21.20
C GLU A 85 -17.70 -13.29 20.81
N ALA A 86 -17.55 -13.05 19.50
CA ALA A 86 -16.53 -12.16 18.96
C ALA A 86 -16.61 -10.71 19.50
N PRO A 87 -17.79 -10.08 19.65
CA PRO A 87 -17.90 -8.73 20.22
C PRO A 87 -17.32 -8.62 21.64
N ILE A 88 -17.48 -9.67 22.46
CA ILE A 88 -16.92 -9.72 23.83
C ILE A 88 -15.39 -9.79 23.77
N ARG A 89 -14.83 -10.64 22.89
CA ARG A 89 -13.37 -10.75 22.73
C ARG A 89 -12.75 -9.47 22.16
N VAL A 90 -13.40 -8.84 21.18
CA VAL A 90 -13.01 -7.50 20.68
C VAL A 90 -12.99 -6.51 21.83
N ARG A 91 -14.03 -6.47 22.67
CA ARG A 91 -14.08 -5.61 23.86
C ARG A 91 -12.91 -5.90 24.82
N GLY A 92 -12.58 -7.17 25.04
CA GLY A 92 -11.37 -7.63 25.75
C GLY A 92 -10.10 -6.97 25.24
N LEU A 93 -9.85 -7.06 23.94
CA LEU A 93 -8.68 -6.45 23.30
C LEU A 93 -8.67 -4.92 23.43
N ARG A 94 -9.84 -4.28 23.34
CA ARG A 94 -9.94 -2.82 23.52
C ARG A 94 -9.55 -2.41 24.93
N ALA A 95 -10.14 -3.08 25.91
CA ALA A 95 -9.92 -2.84 27.33
C ALA A 95 -8.48 -3.13 27.76
N ALA A 96 -7.81 -4.10 27.13
CA ALA A 96 -6.40 -4.38 27.39
C ALA A 96 -5.52 -3.12 27.22
N ARG A 97 -5.88 -2.18 26.34
CA ARG A 97 -5.14 -0.93 26.13
C ARG A 97 -5.27 0.09 27.28
N ASP A 98 -6.35 -0.03 28.03
CA ASP A 98 -6.71 0.89 29.12
C ASP A 98 -6.34 0.31 30.50
N VAL A 99 -5.97 -0.97 30.57
CA VAL A 99 -5.56 -1.66 31.80
C VAL A 99 -4.04 -1.75 31.90
N SER A 100 -3.52 -1.64 33.13
CA SER A 100 -2.11 -1.93 33.41
C SER A 100 -1.86 -3.43 33.39
N LEU A 101 -1.49 -3.96 32.22
CA LEU A 101 -1.09 -5.36 32.04
C LEU A 101 0.43 -5.53 32.14
N THR A 102 0.87 -6.68 32.66
CA THR A 102 2.28 -7.11 32.57
C THR A 102 2.62 -7.55 31.13
N PRO A 103 3.90 -7.58 30.72
CA PRO A 103 4.28 -8.04 29.37
C PRO A 103 3.79 -9.46 29.05
N ALA A 104 3.78 -10.35 30.04
CA ALA A 104 3.28 -11.71 29.90
C ALA A 104 1.77 -11.73 29.61
N GLU A 105 1.00 -10.89 30.31
CA GLU A 105 -0.44 -10.74 30.08
C GLU A 105 -0.75 -10.13 28.72
N VAL A 106 -0.01 -9.09 28.32
CA VAL A 106 -0.15 -8.52 26.97
C VAL A 106 0.14 -9.59 25.91
N SER A 107 1.18 -10.39 26.12
CA SER A 107 1.55 -11.48 25.20
C SER A 107 0.46 -12.55 25.08
N GLU A 108 -0.09 -12.99 26.21
CA GLU A 108 -1.21 -13.93 26.27
C GLU A 108 -2.43 -13.39 25.53
N VAL A 109 -2.85 -12.17 25.87
CA VAL A 109 -4.02 -11.48 25.30
C VAL A 109 -3.92 -11.40 23.78
N LEU A 110 -2.78 -10.94 23.28
CA LEU A 110 -2.58 -10.77 21.85
C LEU A 110 -2.43 -12.10 21.13
N SER A 111 -1.79 -13.10 21.74
CA SER A 111 -1.64 -14.44 21.15
C SER A 111 -2.99 -15.11 20.92
N LEU A 112 -3.90 -15.00 21.90
CA LEU A 112 -5.28 -15.49 21.76
C LEU A 112 -6.01 -14.76 20.62
N GLY A 113 -5.89 -13.43 20.59
CA GLY A 113 -6.61 -12.62 19.61
C GLY A 113 -6.14 -12.81 18.17
N VAL A 114 -4.82 -12.91 17.92
CA VAL A 114 -4.28 -13.11 16.56
C VAL A 114 -4.55 -14.50 15.99
N GLN A 115 -4.81 -15.49 16.86
CA GLN A 115 -5.17 -16.86 16.48
C GLN A 115 -6.69 -17.06 16.34
N ASP A 116 -7.50 -16.07 16.68
CA ASP A 116 -8.95 -16.18 16.61
C ASP A 116 -9.42 -16.44 15.17
N ALA A 117 -10.42 -17.29 14.97
CA ALA A 117 -10.97 -17.56 13.64
C ALA A 117 -11.70 -16.33 13.04
N ARG A 118 -12.17 -15.42 13.88
CA ARG A 118 -13.02 -14.28 13.51
C ARG A 118 -12.16 -13.07 13.07
N PRO A 119 -12.38 -12.53 11.86
CA PRO A 119 -11.55 -11.44 11.34
C PRO A 119 -11.64 -10.16 12.17
N GLU A 120 -12.77 -9.88 12.82
CA GLU A 120 -12.94 -8.73 13.70
C GLU A 120 -12.06 -8.80 14.97
N VAL A 121 -11.85 -10.00 15.52
CA VAL A 121 -10.97 -10.22 16.68
C VAL A 121 -9.51 -10.12 16.26
N GLN A 122 -9.15 -10.75 15.14
CA GLN A 122 -7.80 -10.63 14.56
C GLN A 122 -7.44 -9.17 14.26
N LEU A 123 -8.36 -8.42 13.67
CA LEU A 123 -8.20 -7.00 13.38
C LEU A 123 -7.89 -6.19 14.63
N GLU A 124 -8.72 -6.31 15.67
CA GLU A 124 -8.50 -5.59 16.93
C GLU A 124 -7.21 -6.03 17.61
N SER A 125 -6.78 -7.28 17.44
CA SER A 125 -5.52 -7.79 17.96
C SER A 125 -4.32 -7.12 17.32
N TRP A 126 -4.33 -6.93 16.00
CA TRP A 126 -3.26 -6.21 15.31
C TRP A 126 -3.22 -4.72 15.68
N VAL A 127 -4.38 -4.08 15.84
CA VAL A 127 -4.46 -2.69 16.34
C VAL A 127 -3.90 -2.60 17.76
N THR A 128 -4.20 -3.59 18.61
CA THR A 128 -3.73 -3.65 19.98
C THR A 128 -2.23 -3.94 20.04
N LEU A 129 -1.72 -4.82 19.18
CA LEU A 129 -0.29 -5.09 19.03
C LEU A 129 0.47 -3.82 18.63
N PHE A 130 -0.04 -3.07 17.65
CA PHE A 130 0.49 -1.76 17.27
C PHE A 130 0.51 -0.79 18.46
N TRP A 131 -0.56 -0.80 19.28
CA TRP A 131 -0.67 0.07 20.45
C TRP A 131 0.45 -0.22 21.46
N PHE A 132 0.73 -1.49 21.73
CA PHE A 132 1.78 -1.92 22.65
C PHE A 132 3.20 -1.87 22.08
N SER A 133 3.35 -1.75 20.75
CA SER A 133 4.66 -1.72 20.09
C SER A 133 5.17 -0.31 19.76
N ASP A 134 4.29 0.66 19.44
CA ASP A 134 4.70 1.92 18.81
C ASP A 134 4.36 3.20 19.61
N LEU A 135 3.30 3.23 20.43
CA LEU A 135 2.81 4.50 20.98
C LEU A 135 3.73 5.18 21.99
N ASN A 136 4.61 4.44 22.66
CA ASN A 136 5.57 5.05 23.57
C ASN A 136 6.73 5.74 22.84
N LEU A 137 7.07 5.29 21.62
CA LEU A 137 8.11 5.94 20.80
C LEU A 137 7.63 7.27 20.21
N MET A 138 6.33 7.39 19.92
CA MET A 138 5.77 8.58 19.25
C MET A 138 5.25 9.65 20.22
N ILE A 139 4.82 9.28 21.43
CA ILE A 139 4.10 10.21 22.33
C ILE A 139 4.82 10.42 23.66
N GLY A 140 5.95 9.73 23.94
CA GLY A 140 6.68 9.89 25.20
C GLY A 140 5.83 9.60 26.44
N ARG A 141 4.73 8.86 26.27
CA ARG A 141 3.89 8.41 27.38
C ARG A 141 4.64 7.31 28.13
N THR A 142 4.62 7.38 29.45
CA THR A 142 4.82 6.24 30.34
C THR A 142 3.57 5.36 30.26
N GLY A 143 3.39 4.68 29.12
CA GLY A 143 2.28 3.74 28.91
C GLY A 143 2.53 2.39 29.61
N PRO A 144 1.54 1.47 29.56
CA PRO A 144 1.65 0.12 30.12
C PRO A 144 2.85 -0.65 29.56
N ALA A 145 3.20 -1.75 30.23
CA ALA A 145 4.44 -2.48 30.02
C ALA A 145 4.72 -2.76 28.53
N LEU A 146 5.84 -2.26 28.04
CA LEU A 146 6.29 -2.47 26.67
C LEU A 146 6.51 -3.97 26.45
N LEU A 147 5.93 -4.50 25.38
CA LEU A 147 6.38 -5.78 24.87
C LEU A 147 7.83 -5.61 24.44
N ASP A 148 8.70 -6.50 24.90
CA ASP A 148 10.02 -6.57 24.31
C ASP A 148 9.88 -6.95 22.82
N PRO A 149 10.81 -6.50 21.96
CA PRO A 149 10.73 -6.76 20.54
C PRO A 149 10.61 -8.25 20.18
N ALA A 150 11.20 -9.16 20.96
CA ALA A 150 11.13 -10.59 20.68
C ALA A 150 9.71 -11.13 20.85
N THR A 151 9.06 -10.77 21.95
CA THR A 151 7.69 -11.19 22.24
C THR A 151 6.70 -10.61 21.23
N ALA A 152 6.81 -9.33 20.91
CA ALA A 152 5.94 -8.67 19.93
C ALA A 152 6.06 -9.32 18.54
N MET A 153 7.29 -9.67 18.16
CA MET A 153 7.58 -10.39 16.91
C MET A 153 7.06 -11.83 16.90
N GLY A 154 7.13 -12.54 18.04
CA GLY A 154 6.52 -13.87 18.18
C GLY A 154 5.01 -13.85 17.95
N ILE A 155 4.33 -12.85 18.52
CA ILE A 155 2.88 -12.63 18.33
C ILE A 155 2.58 -12.27 16.87
N ALA A 156 3.38 -11.38 16.27
CA ALA A 156 3.20 -10.98 14.88
C ALA A 156 3.34 -12.19 13.93
N LYS A 157 4.29 -13.10 14.19
CA LYS A 157 4.43 -14.35 13.43
C LYS A 157 3.18 -15.21 13.51
N LEU A 158 2.65 -15.41 14.72
CA LEU A 158 1.39 -16.15 14.93
C LEU A 158 0.24 -15.49 14.15
N GLY A 159 0.15 -14.16 14.20
CA GLY A 159 -0.85 -13.42 13.45
C GLY A 159 -0.69 -13.53 11.94
N ILE A 160 0.53 -13.51 11.40
CA ILE A 160 0.77 -13.67 9.96
C ILE A 160 0.30 -15.04 9.49
N GLN A 161 0.53 -16.08 10.29
CA GLN A 161 0.08 -17.45 10.01
C GLN A 161 -1.45 -17.59 10.14
N GLY A 162 -2.06 -16.91 11.12
CA GLY A 162 -3.50 -16.95 11.41
C GLY A 162 -4.39 -16.03 10.57
N ALA A 163 -3.84 -14.97 9.97
CA ALA A 163 -4.56 -13.88 9.29
C ALA A 163 -5.24 -14.27 7.96
N THR A 164 -5.64 -15.52 7.76
CA THR A 164 -6.27 -15.98 6.53
C THR A 164 -7.73 -15.56 6.39
N SER A 165 -8.43 -15.25 7.49
CA SER A 165 -9.86 -14.91 7.49
C SER A 165 -10.17 -13.43 7.21
N MET A 166 -9.18 -12.53 7.31
CA MET A 166 -9.35 -11.12 6.99
C MET A 166 -9.39 -10.84 5.48
N LYS A 167 -10.18 -9.85 5.07
CA LYS A 167 -10.15 -9.34 3.69
C LYS A 167 -8.71 -8.91 3.32
N PRO A 168 -8.17 -9.29 2.15
CA PRO A 168 -6.76 -9.07 1.82
C PRO A 168 -6.29 -7.62 1.99
N ALA A 169 -7.05 -6.65 1.50
CA ALA A 169 -6.69 -5.22 1.60
C ALA A 169 -6.67 -4.71 3.04
N LEU A 170 -7.63 -5.13 3.86
CA LEU A 170 -7.69 -4.76 5.28
C LEU A 170 -6.52 -5.38 6.06
N ARG A 171 -6.24 -6.65 5.80
CA ARG A 171 -5.09 -7.37 6.37
C ARG A 171 -3.78 -6.64 6.06
N GLN A 172 -3.56 -6.28 4.80
CA GLN A 172 -2.37 -5.54 4.39
C GLN A 172 -2.26 -4.21 5.15
N ALA A 173 -3.32 -3.40 5.16
CA ALA A 173 -3.28 -2.08 5.81
C ALA A 173 -2.95 -2.16 7.31
N VAL A 174 -3.60 -3.08 8.04
CA VAL A 174 -3.50 -3.14 9.51
C VAL A 174 -2.20 -3.82 9.95
N VAL A 175 -1.84 -4.94 9.29
CA VAL A 175 -0.59 -5.64 9.62
C VAL A 175 0.61 -4.75 9.31
N TRP A 176 0.63 -4.08 8.16
CA TRP A 176 1.74 -3.15 7.85
C TRP A 176 1.86 -2.06 8.90
N ARG A 177 0.75 -1.54 9.41
CA ARG A 177 0.78 -0.48 10.42
C ARG A 177 1.43 -0.94 11.72
N ALA A 178 1.16 -2.18 12.15
CA ALA A 178 1.81 -2.79 13.30
C ALA A 178 3.29 -3.13 13.04
N TRP A 179 3.60 -3.49 11.80
CA TRP A 179 4.89 -4.05 11.38
C TRP A 179 5.95 -3.00 11.02
N GLU A 180 5.54 -1.91 10.37
CA GLU A 180 6.43 -0.86 9.85
C GLU A 180 7.40 -0.29 10.90
N PRO A 181 7.00 -0.01 12.17
CA PRO A 181 7.93 0.49 13.17
C PRO A 181 9.12 -0.45 13.42
N TRP A 182 8.89 -1.77 13.42
CA TRP A 182 9.97 -2.75 13.60
C TRP A 182 10.87 -2.84 12.38
N THR A 183 10.32 -2.74 11.16
CA THR A 183 11.12 -2.66 9.94
C THR A 183 12.11 -1.50 9.98
N ILE A 184 11.70 -0.36 10.54
CA ILE A 184 12.55 0.83 10.65
C ILE A 184 13.65 0.63 11.70
N GLN A 185 13.31 0.04 12.84
CA GLN A 185 14.21 -0.16 13.98
C GLN A 185 15.22 -1.29 13.76
N ASP A 186 14.74 -2.47 13.36
CA ASP A 186 15.54 -3.68 13.16
C ASP A 186 15.05 -4.45 11.92
N PRO A 187 15.48 -4.01 10.71
CA PRO A 187 15.07 -4.65 9.47
C PRO A 187 15.60 -6.08 9.33
N GLY A 188 16.76 -6.38 9.93
CA GLY A 188 17.36 -7.72 9.85
C GLY A 188 16.51 -8.77 10.54
N ARG A 189 16.09 -8.47 11.76
CA ARG A 189 15.19 -9.35 12.51
C ARG A 189 13.81 -9.44 11.87
N THR A 190 13.32 -8.32 11.35
CA THR A 190 12.03 -8.26 10.66
C THR A 190 12.01 -9.18 9.44
N ILE A 191 13.05 -9.13 8.60
CA ILE A 191 13.22 -10.04 7.46
C ILE A 191 13.26 -11.50 7.94
N GLN A 192 14.10 -11.82 8.94
CA GLN A 192 14.19 -13.19 9.47
C GLN A 192 12.82 -13.73 9.93
N LEU A 193 11.96 -12.87 10.46
CA LEU A 193 10.61 -13.26 10.85
C LEU A 193 9.74 -13.61 9.64
N VAL A 194 9.79 -12.79 8.59
CA VAL A 194 9.10 -13.07 7.31
C VAL A 194 9.58 -14.41 6.74
N GLU A 195 10.89 -14.64 6.71
CA GLU A 195 11.50 -15.89 6.23
C GLU A 195 10.96 -17.13 6.95
N THR A 196 10.80 -17.04 8.28
CA THR A 196 10.31 -18.17 9.09
C THR A 196 8.78 -18.28 9.15
N SER A 197 8.04 -17.41 8.44
CA SER A 197 6.57 -17.39 8.42
C SER A 197 5.95 -18.17 7.26
N GLY A 198 6.77 -18.80 6.39
CA GLY A 198 6.33 -19.55 5.21
C GLY A 198 6.33 -18.71 3.93
N THR A 199 5.77 -19.24 2.83
CA THR A 199 5.94 -18.65 1.48
C THR A 199 4.64 -18.31 0.77
N ASN A 200 3.59 -17.95 1.51
CA ASN A 200 2.30 -17.57 0.90
C ASN A 200 2.33 -16.13 0.33
N ALA A 201 1.33 -15.78 -0.48
CA ALA A 201 1.24 -14.47 -1.14
C ALA A 201 1.24 -13.28 -0.16
N PHE A 202 0.71 -13.43 1.05
CA PHE A 202 0.73 -12.39 2.06
C PHE A 202 2.14 -12.19 2.64
N VAL A 203 2.86 -13.28 2.91
CA VAL A 203 4.25 -13.21 3.39
C VAL A 203 5.17 -12.64 2.31
N GLN A 204 4.97 -13.01 1.03
CA GLN A 204 5.68 -12.39 -0.08
C GLN A 204 5.43 -10.88 -0.17
N TRP A 205 4.18 -10.44 -0.03
CA TRP A 205 3.85 -9.01 0.02
C TRP A 205 4.53 -8.31 1.22
N LEU A 206 4.58 -8.96 2.39
CA LEU A 206 5.23 -8.40 3.58
C LEU A 206 6.75 -8.30 3.40
N MET A 207 7.38 -9.28 2.74
CA MET A 207 8.79 -9.23 2.32
C MET A 207 9.03 -8.02 1.41
N GLU A 208 8.20 -7.89 0.37
CA GLU A 208 8.29 -6.80 -0.60
C GLU A 208 8.19 -5.43 0.10
N GLU A 209 7.23 -5.25 0.99
CA GLU A 209 7.03 -3.98 1.71
C GLU A 209 8.15 -3.70 2.72
N THR A 210 8.65 -4.73 3.39
CA THR A 210 9.79 -4.62 4.31
C THR A 210 11.03 -4.14 3.56
N VAL A 211 11.40 -4.79 2.46
CA VAL A 211 12.55 -4.40 1.63
C VAL A 211 12.33 -3.01 1.01
N HIS A 212 11.13 -2.74 0.49
CA HIS A 212 10.77 -1.42 -0.03
C HIS A 212 11.05 -0.32 1.00
N ARG A 213 10.59 -0.51 2.24
CA ARG A 213 10.77 0.47 3.32
C ARG A 213 12.23 0.66 3.70
N CYS A 214 13.03 -0.41 3.75
CA CYS A 214 14.47 -0.31 4.02
C CYS A 214 15.20 0.50 2.94
N PHE A 215 14.90 0.22 1.67
CA PHE A 215 15.46 0.98 0.55
C PHE A 215 15.03 2.46 0.57
N GLN A 216 13.80 2.72 1.00
CA GLN A 216 13.28 4.08 1.15
C GLN A 216 13.95 4.84 2.30
N ASN A 217 14.25 4.17 3.42
CA ASN A 217 14.89 4.77 4.59
C ASN A 217 16.30 5.31 4.28
N GLY A 218 16.97 4.72 3.30
CA GLY A 218 18.19 5.29 2.75
C GLY A 218 19.48 5.01 3.56
N SER A 219 19.43 4.12 4.55
CA SER A 219 20.59 3.66 5.33
C SER A 219 21.39 2.62 4.54
N SER A 220 22.69 2.87 4.32
CA SER A 220 23.57 1.96 3.58
C SER A 220 23.77 0.63 4.32
N GLU A 221 23.95 0.68 5.64
CA GLU A 221 24.11 -0.52 6.48
C GLU A 221 22.88 -1.43 6.41
N GLN A 222 21.68 -0.85 6.57
CA GLN A 222 20.44 -1.61 6.43
C GLN A 222 20.32 -2.19 5.02
N THR A 223 20.66 -1.41 4.00
CA THR A 223 20.62 -1.85 2.60
C THR A 223 21.57 -3.03 2.36
N ASP A 224 22.82 -2.96 2.83
CA ASP A 224 23.78 -4.05 2.69
C ASP A 224 23.32 -5.32 3.43
N LEU A 225 22.70 -5.15 4.60
CA LEU A 225 22.07 -6.25 5.34
C LEU A 225 20.94 -6.90 4.53
N ILE A 226 20.04 -6.10 3.94
CA ILE A 226 18.97 -6.64 3.08
C ILE A 226 19.57 -7.39 1.90
N LEU A 227 20.55 -6.80 1.21
CA LEU A 227 21.16 -7.40 0.02
C LEU A 227 21.81 -8.76 0.36
N SER A 228 22.51 -8.84 1.48
CA SER A 228 23.08 -10.10 1.98
C SER A 228 22.00 -11.15 2.27
N ARG A 229 20.86 -10.75 2.86
CA ARG A 229 19.73 -11.65 3.10
C ARG A 229 19.05 -12.13 1.82
N LEU A 230 18.85 -11.24 0.85
CA LEU A 230 18.28 -11.61 -0.46
C LEU A 230 19.15 -12.63 -1.19
N GLN A 231 20.48 -12.52 -1.07
CA GLN A 231 21.40 -13.52 -1.59
C GLN A 231 21.18 -14.90 -0.96
N GLN A 232 21.03 -14.97 0.36
CA GLN A 232 20.77 -16.22 1.08
C GLN A 232 19.39 -16.80 0.70
N LEU A 233 18.39 -15.93 0.54
CA LEU A 233 17.03 -16.35 0.19
C LEU A 233 16.94 -16.94 -1.22
N ALA A 234 17.84 -16.59 -2.14
CA ALA A 234 17.81 -17.12 -3.49
C ALA A 234 17.91 -18.66 -3.54
N GLU A 235 18.59 -19.26 -2.57
CA GLU A 235 18.73 -20.72 -2.46
C GLU A 235 17.65 -21.34 -1.56
N VAL A 236 17.24 -20.64 -0.49
CA VAL A 236 16.32 -21.16 0.53
C VAL A 236 14.85 -20.99 0.16
N SER A 237 14.48 -19.81 -0.36
CA SER A 237 13.13 -19.48 -0.80
C SER A 237 13.18 -18.50 -1.97
N PRO A 238 13.30 -19.01 -3.21
CA PRO A 238 13.33 -18.18 -4.42
C PRO A 238 12.14 -17.22 -4.53
N GLU A 239 10.96 -17.61 -4.05
CA GLU A 239 9.75 -16.79 -4.08
C GLU A 239 9.87 -15.55 -3.18
N LEU A 240 10.43 -15.72 -1.97
CA LEU A 240 10.70 -14.59 -1.07
C LEU A 240 11.85 -13.72 -1.57
N CYS A 241 12.88 -14.32 -2.19
CA CYS A 241 13.94 -13.56 -2.86
C CYS A 241 13.36 -12.67 -3.98
N ALA A 242 12.54 -13.24 -4.87
CA ALA A 242 11.88 -12.51 -5.93
C ALA A 242 10.95 -11.40 -5.39
N ALA A 243 10.22 -11.66 -4.31
CA ALA A 243 9.41 -10.64 -3.63
C ALA A 243 10.27 -9.50 -3.04
N GLY A 244 11.39 -9.83 -2.42
CA GLY A 244 12.34 -8.84 -1.93
C GLY A 244 12.93 -7.99 -3.05
N LEU A 245 13.27 -8.58 -4.21
CA LEU A 245 13.73 -7.85 -5.40
C LEU A 245 12.66 -6.90 -5.95
N ARG A 246 11.37 -7.25 -5.88
CA ARG A 246 10.29 -6.29 -6.16
C ARG A 246 10.29 -5.12 -5.17
N GLY A 247 10.57 -5.38 -3.91
CA GLY A 247 10.75 -4.36 -2.88
C GLY A 247 11.91 -3.42 -3.22
N VAL A 248 13.03 -3.96 -3.69
CA VAL A 248 14.19 -3.19 -4.17
C VAL A 248 13.77 -2.24 -5.29
N MET A 249 13.05 -2.75 -6.30
CA MET A 249 12.56 -1.95 -7.43
C MET A 249 11.65 -0.80 -6.97
N ARG A 250 10.69 -1.08 -6.07
CA ARG A 250 9.78 -0.07 -5.51
C ARG A 250 10.51 1.01 -4.72
N GLY A 251 11.47 0.62 -3.87
CA GLY A 251 12.29 1.56 -3.09
C GLY A 251 13.22 2.39 -3.95
N GLN A 252 13.79 1.79 -4.99
CA GLN A 252 14.62 2.52 -5.94
C GLN A 252 13.79 3.52 -6.76
N LYS A 253 12.56 3.17 -7.14
CA LYS A 253 11.64 4.10 -7.85
C LYS A 253 11.34 5.35 -7.03
N SER A 254 11.21 5.22 -5.71
CA SER A 254 10.84 6.35 -4.84
C SER A 254 12.01 7.28 -4.50
N VAL A 255 13.22 6.77 -4.26
CA VAL A 255 14.37 7.59 -3.79
C VAL A 255 15.48 7.76 -4.84
N LYS A 256 15.61 6.86 -5.82
CA LYS A 256 16.67 6.81 -6.85
C LYS A 256 18.12 6.78 -6.33
N ARG A 257 18.32 6.63 -5.01
CA ARG A 257 19.60 6.75 -4.30
C ARG A 257 20.58 5.61 -4.63
N TRP A 258 20.07 4.44 -4.95
CA TRP A 258 20.89 3.22 -5.06
C TRP A 258 21.37 2.95 -6.49
N THR A 259 21.20 3.92 -7.39
CA THR A 259 21.73 3.86 -8.75
C THR A 259 23.24 3.69 -8.70
N GLY A 260 23.75 2.60 -9.25
CA GLY A 260 25.19 2.33 -9.28
C GLY A 260 25.79 1.80 -7.97
N HIS A 261 24.99 1.51 -6.93
CA HIS A 261 25.46 0.99 -5.65
C HIS A 261 26.20 -0.36 -5.81
N LYS A 262 27.41 -0.49 -5.23
CA LYS A 262 28.27 -1.68 -5.43
C LYS A 262 27.63 -2.97 -4.93
N GLY A 263 27.02 -2.94 -3.73
CA GLY A 263 26.35 -4.11 -3.16
C GLY A 263 25.19 -4.59 -4.02
N VAL A 264 24.43 -3.66 -4.62
CA VAL A 264 23.30 -3.99 -5.51
C VAL A 264 23.82 -4.70 -6.76
N LYS A 265 24.87 -4.15 -7.40
CA LYS A 265 25.52 -4.79 -8.56
C LYS A 265 26.07 -6.18 -8.25
N GLN A 266 26.66 -6.37 -7.08
CA GLN A 266 27.20 -7.65 -6.65
C GLN A 266 26.09 -8.68 -6.44
N LEU A 267 25.02 -8.31 -5.73
CA LEU A 267 23.84 -9.15 -5.54
C LEU A 267 23.29 -9.60 -6.89
N ILE A 268 22.99 -8.65 -7.78
CA ILE A 268 22.41 -8.94 -9.09
C ILE A 268 23.28 -9.90 -9.90
N ARG A 269 24.60 -9.66 -9.96
CA ARG A 269 25.52 -10.54 -10.70
C ARG A 269 25.47 -11.98 -10.18
N SER A 270 25.33 -12.15 -8.87
CA SER A 270 25.20 -13.48 -8.30
C SER A 270 23.83 -14.09 -8.57
N LEU A 271 22.75 -13.31 -8.41
CA LEU A 271 21.39 -13.78 -8.65
C LEU A 271 21.09 -14.07 -10.12
N SER A 272 21.78 -13.40 -11.06
CA SER A 272 21.67 -13.72 -12.50
C SER A 272 22.26 -15.09 -12.86
N GLN A 273 23.00 -15.72 -11.94
CA GLN A 273 23.54 -17.08 -12.07
C GLN A 273 22.67 -18.12 -11.34
N SER A 274 21.53 -17.71 -10.76
CA SER A 274 20.61 -18.62 -10.09
C SER A 274 20.04 -19.65 -11.06
N SER A 275 19.80 -20.87 -10.57
CA SER A 275 19.06 -21.90 -11.31
C SER A 275 17.56 -21.61 -11.40
N ASN A 276 17.04 -20.69 -10.57
CA ASN A 276 15.65 -20.32 -10.57
C ASN A 276 15.38 -19.17 -11.58
N PRO A 277 14.57 -19.41 -12.64
CA PRO A 277 14.33 -18.42 -13.68
C PRO A 277 13.61 -17.16 -13.19
N ASP A 278 12.76 -17.26 -12.18
CA ASP A 278 12.03 -16.11 -11.62
C ASP A 278 12.97 -15.19 -10.83
N VAL A 279 13.95 -15.76 -10.13
CA VAL A 279 15.01 -14.98 -9.44
C VAL A 279 15.89 -14.27 -10.46
N VAL A 280 16.31 -14.96 -11.53
CA VAL A 280 17.10 -14.35 -12.61
C VAL A 280 16.34 -13.19 -13.25
N ALA A 281 15.07 -13.41 -13.64
CA ALA A 281 14.24 -12.37 -14.24
C ALA A 281 14.05 -11.17 -13.30
N SER A 282 13.78 -11.42 -12.01
CA SER A 282 13.61 -10.37 -11.00
C SER A 282 14.92 -9.59 -10.76
N ALA A 283 16.06 -10.27 -10.77
CA ALA A 283 17.37 -9.65 -10.58
C ALA A 283 17.73 -8.74 -11.77
N GLU A 284 17.48 -9.18 -13.00
CA GLU A 284 17.66 -8.35 -14.20
C GLU A 284 16.77 -7.11 -14.20
N GLN A 285 15.52 -7.25 -13.75
CA GLN A 285 14.61 -6.11 -13.61
C GLN A 285 15.12 -5.14 -12.53
N ALA A 286 15.55 -5.64 -11.37
CA ALA A 286 16.15 -4.82 -10.32
C ALA A 286 17.39 -4.07 -10.83
N ASP A 287 18.24 -4.72 -11.64
CA ASP A 287 19.42 -4.10 -12.25
C ASP A 287 19.08 -2.95 -13.19
N ALA A 288 18.09 -3.16 -14.05
CA ALA A 288 17.61 -2.14 -14.95
C ALA A 288 17.02 -0.93 -14.18
N PHE A 289 16.32 -1.17 -13.05
CA PHE A 289 15.83 -0.10 -12.15
C PHE A 289 16.94 0.65 -11.42
N CYS A 290 18.01 -0.05 -11.06
CA CYS A 290 19.21 0.52 -10.44
C CYS A 290 20.15 1.17 -11.47
N GLY A 291 19.68 1.35 -12.70
CA GLY A 291 20.32 2.18 -13.72
C GLY A 291 21.45 1.50 -14.48
N ASN A 292 21.52 0.17 -14.51
CA ASN A 292 22.46 -0.52 -15.38
C ASN A 292 22.03 -0.41 -16.86
N PRO A 293 22.80 0.28 -17.73
CA PRO A 293 22.44 0.45 -19.13
C PRO A 293 22.34 -0.86 -19.91
N GLU A 294 23.14 -1.88 -19.56
CA GLU A 294 23.12 -3.18 -20.24
C GLU A 294 21.84 -3.95 -19.92
N ALA A 295 21.41 -3.93 -18.64
CA ALA A 295 20.15 -4.54 -18.22
C ALA A 295 18.95 -3.81 -18.84
N GLN A 296 18.97 -2.47 -18.88
CA GLN A 296 17.96 -1.68 -19.58
C GLN A 296 17.89 -2.03 -21.06
N ALA A 297 19.04 -2.12 -21.75
CA ALA A 297 19.10 -2.57 -23.13
C ALA A 297 18.61 -4.03 -23.29
N GLY A 298 18.83 -4.90 -22.30
CA GLY A 298 18.27 -6.24 -22.22
C GLY A 298 16.74 -6.26 -22.22
N VAL A 299 16.12 -5.45 -21.36
CA VAL A 299 14.64 -5.27 -21.33
C VAL A 299 14.12 -4.79 -22.69
N LEU A 300 14.76 -3.79 -23.26
CA LEU A 300 14.38 -3.25 -24.57
C LEU A 300 14.51 -4.28 -25.70
N ARG A 301 15.58 -5.09 -25.69
CA ARG A 301 15.74 -6.23 -26.63
C ARG A 301 14.64 -7.26 -26.47
N ARG A 302 14.17 -7.54 -25.24
CA ARG A 302 13.03 -8.44 -25.02
C ARG A 302 11.76 -7.92 -25.69
N ILE A 303 11.44 -6.63 -25.55
CA ILE A 303 10.27 -6.02 -26.19
C ILE A 303 10.35 -6.14 -27.72
N ALA A 304 11.51 -5.85 -28.29
CA ALA A 304 11.74 -5.87 -29.73
C ALA A 304 11.80 -7.28 -30.34
N ASN A 305 12.05 -8.32 -29.53
CA ASN A 305 12.22 -9.67 -30.02
C ASN A 305 10.87 -10.35 -30.31
N GLY A 306 10.50 -10.42 -31.58
CA GLY A 306 9.26 -11.07 -32.05
C GLY A 306 9.17 -12.57 -31.79
N SER A 307 10.28 -13.28 -31.53
CA SER A 307 10.28 -14.71 -31.23
C SER A 307 10.04 -15.03 -29.74
N ARG A 308 10.05 -14.02 -28.87
CA ARG A 308 9.77 -14.20 -27.44
C ARG A 308 8.27 -14.38 -27.17
N PRO A 309 7.90 -15.16 -26.13
CA PRO A 309 6.51 -15.28 -25.71
C PRO A 309 5.87 -13.91 -25.47
N ILE A 310 4.60 -13.76 -25.85
CA ILE A 310 3.87 -12.49 -25.70
C ILE A 310 3.90 -12.00 -24.25
N GLN A 311 3.73 -12.90 -23.29
CA GLN A 311 3.73 -12.54 -21.85
C GLN A 311 5.08 -11.97 -21.38
N GLU A 312 6.21 -12.53 -21.83
CA GLU A 312 7.54 -11.98 -21.51
C GLU A 312 7.70 -10.56 -22.09
N ARG A 313 7.18 -10.33 -23.30
CA ARG A 313 7.21 -9.01 -23.95
C ARG A 313 6.30 -8.00 -23.23
N VAL A 314 5.11 -8.42 -22.80
CA VAL A 314 4.19 -7.61 -21.98
C VAL A 314 4.86 -7.20 -20.66
N GLN A 315 5.46 -8.14 -19.93
CA GLN A 315 6.18 -7.85 -18.69
C GLN A 315 7.32 -6.84 -18.90
N ALA A 316 8.04 -6.95 -20.03
CA ALA A 316 9.08 -5.98 -20.38
C ALA A 316 8.51 -4.59 -20.74
N ILE A 317 7.32 -4.51 -21.34
CA ILE A 317 6.62 -3.23 -21.59
C ILE A 317 6.16 -2.61 -20.27
N GLU A 318 5.57 -3.40 -19.37
CA GLU A 318 5.15 -2.95 -18.04
C GLU A 318 6.34 -2.45 -17.21
N PHE A 319 7.52 -3.06 -17.38
CA PHE A 319 8.76 -2.54 -16.82
C PHE A 319 9.12 -1.16 -17.38
N VAL A 320 9.08 -1.00 -18.70
CA VAL A 320 9.42 0.27 -19.34
C VAL A 320 8.42 1.37 -18.98
N ARG A 321 7.15 1.03 -18.83
CA ARG A 321 6.07 1.94 -18.40
C ARG A 321 6.43 2.65 -17.09
N VAL A 322 7.06 1.95 -16.15
CA VAL A 322 7.51 2.52 -14.87
C VAL A 322 8.90 3.17 -14.90
N THR A 323 9.71 2.90 -15.93
CA THR A 323 11.02 3.53 -16.18
C THR A 323 11.14 4.07 -17.61
N PRO A 324 10.35 5.10 -17.97
CA PRO A 324 10.33 5.60 -19.33
C PRO A 324 11.70 6.18 -19.74
N SER A 325 12.15 5.83 -20.94
CA SER A 325 13.38 6.36 -21.55
C SER A 325 13.20 6.68 -23.04
N PRO A 326 14.03 7.56 -23.64
CA PRO A 326 13.97 7.85 -25.07
C PRO A 326 14.11 6.61 -25.95
N GLN A 327 14.95 5.65 -25.56
CA GLN A 327 15.15 4.39 -26.28
C GLN A 327 13.90 3.51 -26.20
N SER A 328 13.27 3.47 -25.02
CA SER A 328 12.04 2.72 -24.83
C SER A 328 10.89 3.28 -25.66
N ARG A 329 10.77 4.61 -25.75
CA ARG A 329 9.80 5.30 -26.60
C ARG A 329 9.92 4.87 -28.07
N ILE A 330 11.14 4.81 -28.60
CA ILE A 330 11.39 4.39 -29.99
C ILE A 330 10.85 2.98 -30.23
N ILE A 331 11.15 2.04 -29.33
CA ILE A 331 10.72 0.64 -29.46
C ILE A 331 9.21 0.50 -29.29
N LEU A 332 8.60 1.19 -28.33
CA LEU A 332 7.16 1.18 -28.14
C LEU A 332 6.43 1.78 -29.35
N ARG A 333 6.96 2.86 -29.94
CA ARG A 333 6.42 3.45 -31.16
C ARG A 333 6.51 2.48 -32.35
N GLN A 334 7.56 1.66 -32.44
CA GLN A 334 7.65 0.62 -33.47
C GLN A 334 6.52 -0.42 -33.33
N LEU A 335 6.10 -0.75 -32.10
CA LEU A 335 4.95 -1.63 -31.87
C LEU A 335 3.64 -0.98 -32.34
N LEU A 336 3.53 0.36 -32.29
CA LEU A 336 2.39 1.05 -32.90
C LEU A 336 2.46 0.99 -34.43
N SER A 337 3.62 1.04 -35.07
CA SER A 337 3.70 1.05 -36.54
C SER A 337 3.70 -0.33 -37.22
N THR A 338 3.81 -1.41 -36.45
CA THR A 338 3.91 -2.79 -36.98
C THR A 338 2.69 -3.63 -36.62
N GLU A 339 2.34 -4.59 -37.47
CA GLU A 339 1.32 -5.57 -37.12
C GLU A 339 1.80 -6.41 -35.93
N THR A 340 1.11 -6.27 -34.80
CA THR A 340 1.48 -6.88 -33.51
C THR A 340 0.21 -7.34 -32.81
N SER A 341 0.38 -8.21 -31.80
CA SER A 341 -0.73 -8.67 -30.97
C SER A 341 -1.48 -7.46 -30.34
N PRO A 342 -2.83 -7.45 -30.35
CA PRO A 342 -3.62 -6.42 -29.69
C PRO A 342 -3.21 -6.21 -28.22
N LEU A 343 -2.85 -7.28 -27.51
CA LEU A 343 -2.38 -7.20 -26.13
C LEU A 343 -1.10 -6.36 -26.02
N LEU A 344 -0.10 -6.62 -26.86
CA LEU A 344 1.14 -5.83 -26.89
C LEU A 344 0.88 -4.38 -27.29
N LEU A 345 -0.05 -4.16 -28.21
CA LEU A 345 -0.47 -2.82 -28.64
C LEU A 345 -1.07 -2.03 -27.47
N GLY A 346 -1.99 -2.63 -26.71
CA GLY A 346 -2.62 -2.01 -25.54
C GLY A 346 -1.60 -1.59 -24.48
N HIS A 347 -0.71 -2.51 -24.10
CA HIS A 347 0.36 -2.23 -23.14
C HIS A 347 1.36 -1.18 -23.66
N ALA A 348 1.73 -1.23 -24.94
CA ALA A 348 2.62 -0.23 -25.52
C ALA A 348 1.99 1.16 -25.57
N ALA A 349 0.70 1.24 -25.90
CA ALA A 349 -0.07 2.49 -25.87
C ALA A 349 -0.16 3.07 -24.46
N LEU A 350 -0.39 2.24 -23.45
CA LEU A 350 -0.43 2.66 -22.05
C LEU A 350 0.92 3.20 -21.61
N ALA A 351 1.99 2.47 -21.90
CA ALA A 351 3.36 2.90 -21.62
C ALA A 351 3.70 4.23 -22.32
N LEU A 352 3.27 4.42 -23.57
CA LEU A 352 3.49 5.67 -24.30
C LEU A 352 2.73 6.86 -23.71
N THR A 353 1.50 6.61 -23.26
CA THR A 353 0.63 7.60 -22.63
C THR A 353 1.18 8.03 -21.28
N GLU A 354 1.60 7.08 -20.43
CA GLU A 354 2.19 7.38 -19.12
C GLU A 354 3.55 8.05 -19.23
N GLY A 355 4.31 7.76 -20.29
CA GLY A 355 5.54 8.47 -20.63
C GLY A 355 5.34 9.94 -21.02
N GLY A 356 4.09 10.37 -21.30
CA GLY A 356 3.77 11.76 -21.66
C GLY A 356 4.29 12.19 -23.03
N TRP A 357 4.51 11.26 -23.95
CA TRP A 357 5.07 11.55 -25.27
C TRP A 357 4.01 12.01 -26.27
N SER A 358 3.57 13.27 -26.14
CA SER A 358 2.48 13.87 -26.96
C SER A 358 2.65 13.71 -28.47
N SER A 359 3.88 13.75 -28.98
CA SER A 359 4.18 13.56 -30.40
C SER A 359 3.87 12.16 -30.94
N ASP A 360 3.65 11.15 -30.09
CA ASP A 360 3.31 9.78 -30.52
C ASP A 360 1.80 9.49 -30.50
N VAL A 361 1.00 10.43 -29.98
CA VAL A 361 -0.47 10.24 -29.82
C VAL A 361 -1.18 10.07 -31.16
N GLU A 362 -0.74 10.76 -32.21
CA GLU A 362 -1.33 10.58 -33.56
C GLU A 362 -1.10 9.16 -34.11
N ALA A 363 0.08 8.57 -33.83
CA ALA A 363 0.36 7.20 -34.22
C ALA A 363 -0.52 6.19 -33.45
N LEU A 364 -0.83 6.50 -32.19
CA LEU A 364 -1.80 5.73 -31.40
C LEU A 364 -3.21 5.83 -31.99
N PHE A 365 -3.69 7.04 -32.30
CA PHE A 365 -5.03 7.24 -32.85
C PHE A 365 -5.23 6.62 -34.23
N ALA A 366 -4.17 6.55 -35.05
CA ALA A 366 -4.22 5.82 -36.32
C ALA A 366 -4.56 4.33 -36.15
N ARG A 367 -4.34 3.77 -34.95
CA ARG A 367 -4.59 2.38 -34.60
C ARG A 367 -5.64 2.18 -33.53
N TRP A 368 -6.41 3.22 -33.23
CA TRP A 368 -7.37 3.22 -32.12
C TRP A 368 -8.35 2.05 -32.18
N SER A 369 -8.83 1.70 -33.38
CA SER A 369 -9.76 0.58 -33.60
C SER A 369 -9.17 -0.81 -33.33
N THR A 370 -7.84 -0.92 -33.23
CA THR A 370 -7.12 -2.18 -32.95
C THR A 370 -6.69 -2.31 -31.49
N VAL A 371 -6.84 -1.25 -30.70
CA VAL A 371 -6.54 -1.26 -29.26
C VAL A 371 -7.60 -2.12 -28.54
N PRO A 372 -7.20 -3.03 -27.64
CA PRO A 372 -8.15 -3.83 -26.87
C PRO A 372 -9.12 -2.96 -26.08
N ALA A 373 -10.39 -3.35 -26.03
CA ALA A 373 -11.44 -2.57 -25.38
C ALA A 373 -11.15 -2.34 -23.88
N GLU A 374 -10.56 -3.34 -23.22
CA GLU A 374 -10.12 -3.28 -21.83
C GLU A 374 -9.06 -2.19 -21.59
N SER A 375 -8.21 -1.90 -22.58
CA SER A 375 -7.17 -0.87 -22.48
C SER A 375 -7.69 0.53 -22.80
N VAL A 376 -8.79 0.65 -23.56
CA VAL A 376 -9.33 1.95 -24.01
C VAL A 376 -9.69 2.85 -22.83
N SER A 377 -10.40 2.33 -21.82
CA SER A 377 -10.81 3.13 -20.66
C SER A 377 -9.59 3.63 -19.87
N GLU A 378 -8.60 2.78 -19.64
CA GLU A 378 -7.37 3.14 -18.92
C GLU A 378 -6.55 4.17 -19.71
N LEU A 379 -6.45 3.99 -21.03
CA LEU A 379 -5.79 4.94 -21.93
C LEU A 379 -6.45 6.32 -21.92
N LEU A 380 -7.77 6.37 -22.06
CA LEU A 380 -8.52 7.62 -22.06
C LEU A 380 -8.44 8.31 -20.68
N GLN A 381 -8.49 7.54 -19.60
CA GLN A 381 -8.27 8.06 -18.26
C GLN A 381 -6.86 8.66 -18.13
N GLY A 382 -5.81 7.92 -18.48
CA GLY A 382 -4.42 8.37 -18.40
C GLY A 382 -4.16 9.60 -19.28
N MET A 383 -4.68 9.63 -20.51
CA MET A 383 -4.58 10.78 -21.40
C MET A 383 -5.32 12.01 -20.88
N SER A 384 -6.50 11.83 -20.26
CA SER A 384 -7.29 12.94 -19.70
C SER A 384 -6.64 13.59 -18.46
N GLN A 385 -5.82 12.82 -17.74
CA GLN A 385 -5.08 13.30 -16.56
C GLN A 385 -3.72 13.91 -16.91
N ASN A 386 -3.30 13.84 -18.17
CA ASN A 386 -2.01 14.32 -18.62
C ASN A 386 -2.14 15.58 -19.49
N ASP A 387 -1.85 16.74 -18.90
CA ASP A 387 -1.90 18.07 -19.54
C ASP A 387 -1.14 18.12 -20.88
N SER A 388 -0.06 17.35 -21.03
CA SER A 388 0.74 17.33 -22.26
C SER A 388 0.05 16.60 -23.42
N LEU A 389 -0.83 15.64 -23.12
CA LEU A 389 -1.54 14.82 -24.10
C LEU A 389 -2.93 15.40 -24.42
N LEU A 390 -3.53 16.12 -23.47
CA LEU A 390 -4.88 16.63 -23.59
C LEU A 390 -5.16 17.44 -24.87
N PRO A 391 -4.27 18.32 -25.37
CA PRO A 391 -4.50 19.02 -26.64
C PRO A 391 -4.68 18.08 -27.85
N ALA A 392 -3.92 16.98 -27.91
CA ALA A 392 -4.05 15.98 -28.97
C ALA A 392 -5.37 15.21 -28.85
N VAL A 393 -5.75 14.85 -27.62
CA VAL A 393 -7.05 14.21 -27.33
C VAL A 393 -8.21 15.09 -27.78
N LEU A 394 -8.23 16.36 -27.39
CA LEU A 394 -9.28 17.31 -27.77
C LEU A 394 -9.34 17.54 -29.29
N THR A 395 -8.18 17.49 -29.96
CA THR A 395 -8.11 17.53 -31.42
C THR A 395 -8.73 16.29 -32.05
N ALA A 396 -8.47 15.10 -31.50
CA ALA A 396 -9.06 13.85 -31.98
C ALA A 396 -10.57 13.78 -31.74
N ILE A 397 -11.08 14.35 -30.64
CA ILE A 397 -12.52 14.49 -30.39
C ILE A 397 -13.16 15.41 -31.43
N ARG A 398 -12.57 16.59 -31.70
CA ARG A 398 -13.06 17.51 -32.75
C ARG A 398 -13.05 16.88 -34.13
N ALA A 399 -12.06 16.04 -34.41
CA ALA A 399 -11.97 15.27 -35.65
C ALA A 399 -12.93 14.07 -35.71
N GLY A 400 -13.72 13.81 -34.65
CA GLY A 400 -14.65 12.68 -34.57
C GLY A 400 -13.98 11.31 -34.45
N ARG A 401 -12.66 11.26 -34.21
CA ARG A 401 -11.90 10.01 -34.03
C ARG A 401 -12.15 9.37 -32.67
N LEU A 402 -12.31 10.22 -31.65
CA LEU A 402 -12.73 9.83 -30.30
C LEU A 402 -14.11 10.38 -30.02
N LYS A 403 -14.94 9.62 -29.31
CA LYS A 403 -16.24 10.13 -28.85
C LYS A 403 -16.14 10.48 -27.37
N PRO A 404 -16.70 11.64 -26.95
CA PRO A 404 -16.77 12.01 -25.54
C PRO A 404 -17.30 10.91 -24.61
N ARG A 405 -18.28 10.14 -25.07
CA ARG A 405 -18.90 9.02 -24.33
C ARG A 405 -17.99 7.83 -24.07
N ASP A 406 -16.85 7.75 -24.76
CA ASP A 406 -15.90 6.65 -24.60
C ASP A 406 -15.04 6.84 -23.34
N PHE A 407 -15.05 8.05 -22.75
CA PHE A 407 -14.28 8.37 -21.55
C PHE A 407 -15.00 7.94 -20.27
N PRO A 408 -14.26 7.72 -19.16
CA PRO A 408 -14.86 7.42 -17.87
C PRO A 408 -15.85 8.52 -17.42
N PRO A 409 -16.94 8.15 -16.71
CA PRO A 409 -17.91 9.10 -16.17
C PRO A 409 -17.25 10.23 -15.36
N GLY A 410 -17.74 11.45 -15.51
CA GLY A 410 -17.21 12.65 -14.83
C GLY A 410 -15.91 13.22 -15.43
N THR A 411 -15.29 12.57 -16.43
CA THR A 411 -14.11 13.12 -17.11
C THR A 411 -14.43 14.45 -17.79
N GLY A 412 -15.58 14.57 -18.45
CA GLY A 412 -16.02 15.80 -19.10
C GLY A 412 -16.15 16.96 -18.11
N SER A 413 -16.81 16.73 -16.98
CA SER A 413 -16.92 17.71 -15.88
C SER A 413 -15.55 18.09 -15.29
N SER A 414 -14.68 17.11 -15.04
CA SER A 414 -13.32 17.36 -14.55
C SER A 414 -12.51 18.24 -15.52
N LEU A 415 -12.57 17.93 -16.83
CA LEU A 415 -11.88 18.69 -17.88
C LEU A 415 -12.46 20.10 -18.08
N ARG A 416 -13.77 20.30 -17.91
CA ARG A 416 -14.38 21.64 -17.93
C ARG A 416 -13.96 22.49 -16.73
N ASN A 417 -13.63 21.86 -15.61
CA ASN A 417 -13.15 22.53 -14.40
C ASN A 417 -11.60 22.56 -14.32
N HIS A 418 -10.91 22.27 -15.44
CA HIS A 418 -9.45 22.24 -15.47
C HIS A 418 -8.85 23.59 -15.04
N PRO A 419 -7.77 23.60 -14.22
CA PRO A 419 -7.16 24.84 -13.71
C PRO A 419 -6.58 25.71 -14.82
N ASN A 420 -6.12 25.11 -15.92
CA ASN A 420 -5.61 25.83 -17.08
C ASN A 420 -6.77 26.39 -17.95
N PRO A 421 -6.95 27.72 -18.04
CA PRO A 421 -8.06 28.32 -18.78
C PRO A 421 -8.01 28.07 -20.29
N LYS A 422 -6.81 27.87 -20.87
CA LYS A 422 -6.67 27.55 -22.31
C LYS A 422 -7.19 26.14 -22.60
N LEU A 423 -6.84 25.18 -21.77
CA LEU A 423 -7.33 23.81 -21.89
C LEU A 423 -8.84 23.77 -21.66
N ARG A 424 -9.35 24.47 -20.64
CA ARG A 424 -10.78 24.60 -20.39
C ARG A 424 -11.55 25.15 -21.61
N ALA A 425 -11.05 26.21 -22.24
CA ALA A 425 -11.66 26.77 -23.45
C ALA A 425 -11.69 25.75 -24.61
N GLN A 426 -10.60 24.99 -24.80
CA GLN A 426 -10.56 23.91 -25.80
C GLN A 426 -11.54 22.78 -25.49
N VAL A 427 -11.70 22.41 -24.21
CA VAL A 427 -12.67 21.41 -23.77
C VAL A 427 -14.08 21.88 -24.08
N LEU A 428 -14.44 23.12 -23.72
CA LEU A 428 -15.76 23.68 -24.01
C LEU A 428 -16.07 23.73 -25.52
N ALA A 429 -15.05 23.96 -26.36
CA ALA A 429 -15.19 23.95 -27.81
C ALA A 429 -15.30 22.52 -28.42
N SER A 430 -14.73 21.52 -27.74
CA SER A 430 -14.59 20.15 -28.27
C SER A 430 -15.58 19.16 -27.65
N TRP A 431 -16.16 19.47 -26.49
CA TRP A 431 -16.92 18.55 -25.65
C TRP A 431 -18.31 19.12 -25.33
N PRO A 432 -19.34 18.81 -26.14
CA PRO A 432 -20.67 19.40 -26.01
C PRO A 432 -21.29 19.14 -24.62
N ALA A 433 -22.04 20.12 -24.11
CA ALA A 433 -22.69 20.08 -22.79
C ALA A 433 -23.49 18.79 -22.55
N GLU A 434 -24.12 18.30 -23.61
CA GLU A 434 -25.08 17.19 -23.63
C GLU A 434 -24.44 15.80 -23.80
N ALA A 435 -23.10 15.70 -23.87
CA ALA A 435 -22.41 14.45 -24.18
C ALA A 435 -22.49 13.35 -23.10
N GLY A 436 -23.30 13.53 -22.07
CA GLY A 436 -23.52 12.60 -20.95
C GLY A 436 -22.36 12.60 -19.95
N ASP A 437 -22.65 12.98 -18.71
CA ASP A 437 -21.87 12.54 -17.53
C ASP A 437 -22.44 11.21 -17.03
#